data_AF-A0A9D5IBC5-F1
#
_entry.id   AF-A0A9D5IBC5-F1
#
_cell.length_a   1.000
_cell.length_b   1.000
_cell.length_c   1.000
_cell.angle_alpha   90.00
_cell.angle_beta   90.00
_cell.angle_gamma   90.00
#
_symmetry.space_group_name_H-M   'P 1'
#
loop_
_entity.id
_entity.type
_entity.pdbx_description
1 polymer ?
#
loop_
_entity_poly.entity_id
_entity_poly.type
_entity_poly.pdbx_seq_one_letter_code
_entity_poly.pdbx_strand_id
1 'polypeptide(L)' 'MKKTSVYLTESEVAILRRLAEREGKSQATVLREALAAYDEQHFVAREFLCIGAGEGDGRSVVDIPEEELMRGFGEW' A
#
# COMPACT_ATOMS: atom_id res chain seq x y z
N MET A 1 -22.68 9.72 6.09
CA MET A 1 -22.74 8.34 5.55
C MET A 1 -23.42 8.38 4.20
N LYS A 2 -22.87 7.71 3.18
CA LYS A 2 -23.51 7.53 1.87
C LYS A 2 -23.96 6.07 1.75
N LYS A 3 -25.19 5.83 1.28
CA LYS A 3 -25.69 4.47 1.04
C LYS A 3 -25.06 3.94 -0.25
N THR A 4 -24.40 2.79 -0.15
CA THR A 4 -23.77 2.09 -1.28
C THR A 4 -24.27 0.65 -1.27
N SER A 5 -24.67 0.16 -2.43
CA SER A 5 -25.02 -1.25 -2.63
C SER A 5 -23.81 -1.98 -3.20
N VAL A 6 -23.50 -3.15 -2.66
CA VAL A 6 -22.44 -4.04 -3.15
C VAL A 6 -23.02 -5.40 -3.44
N TYR A 7 -22.48 -6.09 -4.44
CA TYR A 7 -22.87 -7.46 -4.75
C TYR A 7 -21.95 -8.42 -3.99
N LEU A 8 -22.56 -9.40 -3.32
CA LEU A 8 -21.88 -10.46 -2.60
C LEU A 8 -22.47 -11.79 -3.04
N THR A 9 -21.63 -12.81 -3.09
CA THR A 9 -22.05 -14.20 -3.23
C THR A 9 -22.76 -14.66 -1.96
N GLU A 10 -23.58 -15.71 -2.08
CA GLU A 10 -24.27 -16.31 -0.92
C GLU A 10 -23.30 -16.74 0.19
N SER A 11 -22.13 -17.25 -0.19
CA SER A 11 -21.08 -17.63 0.77
C SER A 11 -20.50 -16.42 1.52
N GLU A 12 -20.31 -15.29 0.84
CA GLU A 12 -19.82 -14.06 1.49
C GLU A 12 -20.87 -13.47 2.42
N VAL A 13 -22.15 -13.50 2.03
CA VAL A 13 -23.27 -13.09 2.90
C VAL A 13 -23.33 -13.96 4.16
N ALA A 14 -23.14 -15.27 4.04
CA ALA A 14 -23.11 -16.17 5.19
C ALA A 14 -21.94 -15.87 6.13
N ILE A 15 -20.75 -15.58 5.59
CA ILE A 15 -19.58 -15.18 6.37
C ILE A 15 -19.87 -13.86 7.10
N LEU A 16 -20.36 -12.84 6.41
CA LEU A 16 -20.66 -11.53 6.98
C LEU A 16 -21.68 -11.62 8.11
N ARG A 17 -22.73 -12.43 7.92
CA ARG A 17 -23.74 -12.68 8.96
C ARG A 17 -23.13 -13.33 10.19
N ARG A 18 -22.33 -14.39 10.01
CA ARG A 18 -21.67 -15.08 11.13
C ARG A 18 -20.72 -14.15 11.90
N LEU A 19 -19.99 -13.29 11.20
CA LEU A 19 -19.10 -12.30 11.83
C LEU A 19 -19.88 -11.27 12.65
N ALA A 20 -20.94 -10.72 12.07
CA ALA A 20 -21.82 -9.78 12.74
C ALA A 20 -22.45 -10.36 14.01
N GLU A 21 -22.95 -11.60 13.94
CA GLU A 21 -23.51 -12.33 15.09
C GLU A 21 -22.45 -12.58 16.17
N ARG A 22 -21.27 -13.06 15.78
CA ARG A 22 -20.17 -13.34 16.71
C ARG A 22 -19.67 -12.10 17.46
N GLU A 23 -19.68 -10.95 16.80
CA GLU A 23 -19.18 -9.69 17.36
C GLU A 23 -20.27 -8.82 18.00
N GLY A 24 -21.55 -9.21 17.89
CA GLY A 24 -22.67 -8.40 18.37
C GLY A 24 -22.82 -7.06 17.64
N LYS A 25 -22.38 -6.99 16.37
CA LYS A 25 -22.36 -5.78 15.55
C LYS A 25 -23.33 -5.88 14.38
N SER A 26 -23.68 -4.74 13.79
CA SER A 26 -24.38 -4.74 12.50
C SER A 26 -23.44 -5.14 11.36
N GLN A 27 -23.96 -5.80 10.33
CA GLN A 27 -23.20 -6.17 9.12
C GLN A 27 -22.53 -4.95 8.47
N ALA A 28 -23.20 -3.79 8.47
CA ALA A 28 -22.63 -2.54 7.96
C ALA A 28 -21.44 -2.03 8.79
N THR A 29 -21.35 -2.36 10.07
CA THR A 29 -20.19 -2.02 10.91
C THR A 29 -19.04 -2.95 10.60
N VAL A 30 -19.30 -4.26 10.52
CA VAL A 30 -18.29 -5.26 10.10
C VAL A 30 -17.69 -4.91 8.73
N LEU A 31 -18.52 -4.55 7.74
CA LEU A 31 -18.03 -4.13 6.42
C LEU A 31 -17.15 -2.88 6.47
N ARG A 32 -17.48 -1.89 7.31
CA ARG A 32 -16.67 -0.67 7.44
C ARG A 32 -15.33 -0.96 8.11
N GLU A 33 -15.32 -1.78 9.15
CA GLU A 33 -14.09 -2.19 9.82
C GLU A 33 -13.19 -3.01 8.89
N ALA A 34 -13.77 -3.93 8.10
CA ALA A 34 -13.05 -4.70 7.10
C ALA A 34 -12.42 -3.79 6.02
N LEU A 35 -13.15 -2.76 5.55
CA LEU A 35 -12.61 -1.79 4.60
C LEU A 35 -11.48 -0.95 5.21
N ALA A 36 -11.59 -0.53 6.47
CA ALA A 36 -10.53 0.20 7.16
C ALA A 36 -9.25 -0.64 7.30
N ALA A 37 -9.41 -1.90 7.72
CA ALA A 37 -8.29 -2.84 7.84
C ALA A 37 -7.65 -3.15 6.47
N TYR A 38 -8.46 -3.27 5.41
CA TYR A 38 -7.97 -3.46 4.05
C TYR A 38 -7.17 -2.24 3.57
N ASP A 39 -7.66 -1.02 3.85
CA ASP A 39 -6.97 0.21 3.50
C ASP A 39 -5.61 0.33 4.22
N GLU A 40 -5.57 0.11 5.54
CA GLU A 40 -4.34 0.13 6.34
C GLU A 40 -3.27 -0.86 5.83
N GLN A 41 -3.67 -2.06 5.43
CA GLN A 41 -2.75 -3.07 4.90
C GLN A 41 -2.20 -2.72 3.51
N HIS A 42 -2.95 -1.98 2.71
CA HIS A 42 -2.55 -1.62 1.34
C HIS A 42 -1.96 -0.21 1.22
N PHE A 43 -2.12 0.61 2.25
CA PHE A 43 -1.49 1.92 2.42
C PHE A 43 -0.34 1.90 3.44
N VAL A 44 0.31 0.76 3.66
CA VAL A 44 1.65 0.78 4.28
C VAL A 44 2.49 1.69 3.40
N ALA A 45 2.96 2.82 3.97
CA ALA A 45 3.83 3.76 3.29
C ALA A 45 4.90 2.94 2.58
N ARG A 46 5.10 3.17 1.28
CA ARG A 46 6.21 2.59 0.54
C ARG A 46 7.49 3.23 1.06
N GLU A 47 7.88 2.91 2.27
CA GLU A 47 9.19 3.18 2.83
C GLU A 47 10.14 2.20 2.15
N PHE A 48 10.60 2.60 0.97
CA PHE A 48 11.71 1.91 0.34
C PHE A 48 12.87 1.96 1.32
N LEU A 49 13.40 0.80 1.68
CA LEU A 49 14.62 0.70 2.46
C LEU A 49 15.74 1.33 1.61
N CYS A 50 16.08 2.58 1.90
CA CYS A 50 17.17 3.25 1.22
C CYS A 50 18.47 2.72 1.81
N ILE A 51 19.12 1.78 1.09
CA ILE A 51 20.37 1.13 1.53
C ILE A 51 21.56 2.12 1.56
N GLY A 52 21.38 3.32 1.00
CA GLY A 52 22.33 4.41 1.14
C GLY A 52 21.74 5.75 0.68
N ALA A 53 22.27 6.83 1.22
CA ALA A 53 22.07 8.19 0.73
C ALA A 53 23.43 8.75 0.32
N GLY A 54 23.53 9.29 -0.89
CA GLY A 54 24.71 10.01 -1.36
C GLY A 54 24.50 11.52 -1.24
N GLU A 55 25.57 12.27 -1.01
CA GLU A 55 25.56 13.72 -1.17
C GLU A 55 25.77 14.08 -2.65
N GLY A 56 24.99 15.04 -3.13
CA GLY A 56 25.07 15.52 -4.50
C GLY A 56 24.34 16.84 -4.64
N ASP A 57 24.49 17.47 -5.79
CA ASP A 57 23.82 18.75 -6.10
C ASP A 57 22.33 18.61 -6.46
N GLY A 58 21.78 17.39 -6.35
CA GLY A 58 20.38 17.09 -6.64
C GLY A 58 20.05 17.00 -8.12
N ARG A 59 21.06 17.05 -9.02
CA ARG A 59 20.83 16.80 -10.46
C ARG A 59 20.37 15.36 -10.68
N SER A 60 19.48 15.18 -11.66
CA SER A 60 19.05 13.86 -12.09
C SER A 60 20.23 13.09 -12.69
N VAL A 61 20.39 11.82 -12.32
CA VAL A 61 21.43 10.94 -12.90
C VAL A 61 21.32 10.81 -14.41
N VAL A 62 20.10 11.00 -14.95
CA VAL A 62 19.80 10.90 -16.38
C VAL A 62 20.36 12.09 -17.17
N ASP A 63 20.66 13.20 -16.49
CA ASP A 63 21.20 14.42 -17.08
C ASP A 63 22.74 14.47 -17.03
N ILE A 64 23.39 13.47 -16.41
CA ILE A 64 24.84 13.40 -16.29
C ILE A 64 25.41 12.67 -17.52
N PRO A 65 26.39 13.25 -18.25
CA PRO A 65 27.04 12.58 -19.37
C PRO A 65 27.64 11.23 -18.97
N GLU A 66 27.54 10.23 -19.86
CA GLU A 66 28.01 8.86 -19.59
C GLU A 66 29.51 8.82 -19.25
N GLU A 67 30.32 9.65 -19.90
CA GLU A 67 31.77 9.75 -19.64
C GLU A 67 32.08 10.25 -18.22
N GLU A 68 31.20 11.07 -17.64
CA GLU A 68 31.32 11.53 -16.27
C GLU A 68 30.92 10.44 -15.28
N LEU A 69 29.86 9.67 -15.58
CA LEU A 69 29.41 8.53 -14.76
C LEU A 69 30.45 7.41 -14.68
N MET A 70 31.20 7.19 -15.74
CA MET A 70 32.21 6.11 -15.84
C MET A 70 33.58 6.50 -15.28
N ARG A 71 33.76 7.73 -14.79
CA ARG A 71 35.05 8.20 -14.30
C ARG A 71 35.47 7.42 -13.04
N GLY A 72 36.67 6.83 -13.07
CA GLY A 72 37.21 6.00 -11.98
C GLY A 72 36.68 4.56 -11.95
N PHE A 73 35.80 4.17 -12.88
CA PHE A 73 35.33 2.79 -13.00
C PHE A 73 36.44 1.89 -13.57
N GLY A 74 36.89 0.92 -12.77
CA GLY A 74 37.93 -0.04 -13.16
C GLY A 74 39.37 0.40 -12.81
N GLU A 75 39.54 1.54 -12.16
CA GLU A 75 40.81 1.94 -11.55
C GLU A 75 40.91 1.29 -10.16
N TRP A 76 41.75 0.25 -10.04
CA TRP A 76 42.05 -0.47 -8.80
C TRP A 76 43.55 -0.46 -8.53
#